data_AF-A0A536DGJ1-F1
#
_entry.id   AF-A0A536DGJ1-F1
#
_cell.length_a   1.000
_cell.length_b   1.000
_cell.length_c   1.000
_cell.angle_alpha   90.00
_cell.angle_beta   90.00
_cell.angle_gamma   90.00
#
_symmetry.space_group_name_H-M   'P 1'
#
loop_
_entity.id
_entity.type
_entity.pdbx_description
1 polymer ?
#
loop_
_entity_poly.entity_id
_entity_poly.type
_entity_poly.pdbx_seq_one_letter_code
_entity_poly.pdbx_strand_id
1 'polypeptide(L)' 'MAGRLAGKVAIVTGAGSRGEGIGNGKAAAVLFAREGASVVCVDQVASRASETVDMIGGEGGTASVFECDVAH' A
#
# COMPACT_ATOMS: atom_id res chain seq x y z
N MET A 1 -4.25 -4.79 -20.16
CA MET A 1 -3.03 -5.60 -20.00
C MET A 1 -2.79 -5.67 -18.50
N ALA A 2 -2.91 -6.85 -17.88
CA ALA A 2 -2.61 -7.03 -16.47
C ALA A 2 -1.11 -7.25 -16.27
N GLY A 3 -0.58 -6.89 -15.10
CA GLY A 3 0.80 -7.17 -14.72
C GLY A 3 1.79 -6.06 -15.07
N ARG A 4 1.33 -4.80 -15.19
CA ARG A 4 2.20 -3.66 -15.57
C ARG A 4 3.37 -3.44 -14.61
N LEU A 5 3.27 -3.92 -13.37
CA LEU A 5 4.26 -3.78 -12.32
C LEU A 5 4.81 -5.13 -11.85
N ALA A 6 4.63 -6.20 -12.64
CA ALA A 6 5.10 -7.53 -12.28
C ALA A 6 6.61 -7.53 -11.95
N GLY A 7 6.94 -8.07 -10.78
CA GLY A 7 8.32 -8.17 -10.29
C GLY A 7 8.95 -6.84 -9.87
N LYS A 8 8.16 -5.78 -9.72
CA LYS A 8 8.62 -4.48 -9.19
C LYS A 8 8.30 -4.35 -7.70
N VAL A 9 9.04 -3.46 -7.04
CA VAL A 9 8.73 -2.98 -5.70
C VAL A 9 8.20 -1.55 -5.81
N ALA A 10 7.05 -1.27 -5.21
CA ALA A 10 6.46 0.06 -5.13
C ALA A 10 6.49 0.57 -3.68
N ILE A 11 6.97 1.79 -3.49
CA ILE A 11 6.90 2.49 -2.19
C ILE A 11 5.77 3.51 -2.29
N VAL A 12 4.77 3.41 -1.42
CA VAL A 12 3.61 4.31 -1.41
C VAL A 12 3.59 5.06 -0.09
N THR A 13 3.84 6.37 -0.14
CA THR A 13 3.72 7.27 1.01
C THR A 13 2.29 7.74 1.20
N GLY A 14 1.83 7.79 2.46
CA GLY A 14 0.42 8.01 2.76
C GLY A 14 -0.45 6.84 2.33
N ALA A 15 0.07 5.61 2.45
CA ALA A 15 -0.65 4.38 2.08
C ALA A 15 -1.84 4.07 3.00
N GLY A 16 -1.96 4.75 4.14
CA GLY A 16 -3.10 4.63 5.05
C GLY A 16 -4.31 5.47 4.65
N SER A 17 -5.33 5.48 5.52
CA SER A 17 -6.50 6.35 5.37
C SER A 17 -6.85 6.97 6.73
N ARG A 18 -7.20 8.26 6.76
CA ARG A 18 -7.48 9.00 8.01
C ARG A 18 -8.93 8.87 8.49
N GLY A 19 -9.84 8.39 7.64
CA GLY A 19 -11.27 8.21 7.94
C GLY A 19 -11.82 6.98 7.22
N GLU A 20 -13.15 6.80 7.28
CA GLU A 20 -13.81 5.66 6.64
C GLU A 20 -13.58 5.64 5.12
N GLY A 21 -13.39 4.43 4.58
CA GLY A 21 -13.21 4.19 3.15
C GLY A 21 -11.76 4.11 2.69
N ILE A 22 -11.54 4.38 1.40
CA ILE A 22 -10.27 4.18 0.71
C ILE A 22 -9.73 5.56 0.28
N GLY A 23 -8.64 6.00 0.90
CA GLY A 23 -7.85 7.14 0.45
C GLY A 23 -7.00 6.82 -0.78
N ASN A 24 -6.49 7.85 -1.46
CA ASN A 24 -5.74 7.69 -2.71
C ASN A 24 -4.49 6.81 -2.57
N GLY A 25 -3.74 6.94 -1.47
CA GLY A 25 -2.55 6.10 -1.24
C GLY A 25 -2.92 4.63 -1.04
N LYS A 26 -3.97 4.35 -0.25
CA LYS A 26 -4.52 3.00 -0.10
C LYS A 26 -4.98 2.43 -1.45
N ALA A 27 -5.74 3.20 -2.24
CA ALA A 27 -6.18 2.78 -3.57
C ALA A 27 -5.02 2.49 -4.52
N ALA A 28 -3.99 3.34 -4.53
CA ALA A 28 -2.80 3.16 -5.36
C ALA A 28 -2.00 1.92 -4.95
N ALA A 29 -1.77 1.72 -3.66
CA ALA A 29 -1.07 0.55 -3.14
C ALA A 29 -1.75 -0.76 -3.53
N VAL A 30 -3.08 -0.83 -3.34
CA VAL A 30 -3.88 -2.01 -3.73
C VAL A 30 -3.83 -2.23 -5.25
N LEU A 31 -4.01 -1.18 -6.05
CA LEU A 31 -3.91 -1.29 -7.51
C LEU A 31 -2.52 -1.76 -7.96
N PHE A 32 -1.45 -1.27 -7.34
CA PHE A 32 -0.09 -1.68 -7.68
C PHE A 32 0.17 -3.15 -7.35
N ALA A 33 -0.34 -3.62 -6.21
CA ALA A 33 -0.28 -5.03 -5.85
C ALA A 33 -1.05 -5.90 -6.85
N ARG A 34 -2.26 -5.48 -7.26
CA ARG A 34 -3.04 -6.15 -8.33
C ARG A 34 -2.30 -6.21 -9.67
N GLU A 35 -1.45 -5.23 -9.95
CA GLU A 35 -0.58 -5.19 -11.13
C GLU A 35 0.74 -5.95 -10.94
N GLY A 36 0.90 -6.70 -9.84
CA GLY A 36 2.01 -7.62 -9.60
C GLY A 36 3.21 -7.03 -8.85
N ALA A 37 3.07 -5.84 -8.25
CA ALA A 37 4.11 -5.26 -7.42
C ALA A 37 4.11 -5.86 -6.00
N SER A 38 5.29 -5.93 -5.37
CA SER A 38 5.38 -5.95 -3.91
C SER A 38 5.35 -4.51 -3.39
N VAL A 39 4.56 -4.24 -2.36
CA VAL A 39 4.29 -2.85 -1.94
C VAL A 39 4.79 -2.57 -0.53
N VAL A 40 5.57 -1.50 -0.36
CA VAL A 40 5.89 -0.93 0.95
C VAL A 40 4.90 0.19 1.23
N CYS A 41 4.00 -0.05 2.18
CA CYS A 41 2.98 0.89 2.63
C CYS A 41 3.58 1.80 3.71
N VAL A 42 3.88 3.05 3.34
CA VAL A 42 4.46 4.04 4.24
C VAL A 42 3.37 4.97 4.77
N ASP A 43 3.29 5.13 6.09
CA ASP A 43 2.41 6.11 6.74
C ASP A 43 3.01 6.56 8.08
N GLN A 44 2.68 7.78 8.50
CA GLN A 44 3.05 8.30 9.82
C GLN A 44 2.33 7.57 10.97
N VAL A 45 1.23 6.86 10.68
CA VAL A 45 0.50 6.04 11.65
C VAL A 45 0.45 4.61 11.12
N ALA A 46 1.27 3.73 11.71
CA ALA A 46 1.43 2.35 11.24
C ALA A 46 0.11 1.60 11.06
N SER A 47 -0.82 1.72 12.02
CA SER A 47 -2.11 1.02 11.96
C SER A 47 -2.95 1.38 10.73
N ARG A 48 -2.84 2.62 10.21
CA ARG A 48 -3.54 3.03 8.99
C ARG A 48 -2.99 2.31 7.76
N ALA A 49 -1.67 2.12 7.70
CA ALA A 49 -1.01 1.37 6.63
C ALA A 49 -1.22 -0.15 6.77
N SER A 50 -1.36 -0.66 8.00
CA SER A 50 -1.67 -2.08 8.24
C SER A 50 -2.96 -2.52 7.58
N GLU A 51 -4.03 -1.71 7.64
CA GLU A 51 -5.28 -2.01 6.92
C GLU A 51 -5.06 -2.21 5.42
N THR A 52 -4.15 -1.43 4.82
CA THR A 52 -3.81 -1.54 3.40
C THR A 52 -3.02 -2.81 3.12
N VAL A 53 -2.09 -3.18 4.00
CA VAL A 53 -1.34 -4.45 3.90
C VAL A 53 -2.28 -5.65 4.05
N ASP A 54 -3.21 -5.62 5.00
CA ASP A 54 -4.20 -6.68 5.20
C ASP A 54 -5.10 -6.83 3.97
N MET A 55 -5.52 -5.72 3.36
CA MET A 55 -6.29 -5.73 2.11
C MET A 55 -5.49 -6.35 0.96
N ILE A 56 -4.23 -5.95 0.78
CA ILE A 56 -3.35 -6.52 -0.25
C ILE A 56 -3.13 -8.02 -0.02
N GLY A 57 -2.86 -8.43 1.22
CA GLY A 57 -2.67 -9.82 1.59
C GLY A 57 -3.94 -10.66 1.39
N GLY A 58 -5.11 -10.10 1.69
CA GLY A 58 -6.41 -10.72 1.41
C GLY A 58 -6.68 -10.95 -0.07
N GLU A 59 -6.05 -10.18 -0.95
CA GLU A 59 -6.10 -10.34 -2.41
C GLU A 59 -4.95 -11.22 -2.97
N GLY A 60 -4.11 -11.79 -2.10
CA GLY A 60 -2.97 -12.62 -2.47
C GLY A 60 -1.74 -11.84 -2.94
N GLY A 61 -1.72 -10.52 -2.78
CA GLY A 61 -0.57 -9.67 -3.03
C GLY A 61 0.46 -9.70 -1.90
N THR A 62 1.59 -9.05 -2.11
CA THR A 62 2.66 -8.92 -1.10
C THR A 62 2.81 -7.46 -0.69
N ALA A 63 2.71 -7.18 0.61
CA ALA A 63 2.97 -5.85 1.13
C ALA A 63 3.56 -5.87 2.54
N SER A 64 4.21 -4.77 2.93
CA SER A 64 4.72 -4.54 4.27
C SER A 64 4.43 -3.11 4.74
N VAL A 65 4.37 -2.90 6.06
CA VAL A 65 4.22 -1.57 6.66
C VAL A 65 5.60 -0.99 6.95
N PHE A 66 5.75 0.32 6.70
CA PHE A 66 6.88 1.11 7.19
C PHE A 66 6.35 2.41 7.82
N GLU A 67 6.54 2.56 9.13
CA GLU A 67 6.11 3.77 9.84
C GLU A 67 7.11 4.89 9.62
N CYS A 68 6.67 6.01 9.04
CA CYS A 68 7.54 7.15 8.74
C CYS A 68 6.75 8.44 8.56
N ASP A 69 7.25 9.52 9.14
CA ASP A 69 6.90 10.88 8.77
C ASP A 69 7.81 11.31 7.60
N VAL A 70 7.22 11.60 6.44
CA VAL A 70 7.99 11.96 5.23
C VAL A 70 8.53 13.39 5.25
N ALA A 71 8.14 14.20 6.24
CA ALA A 71 8.60 15.58 6.39
C ALA A 71 9.90 15.72 7.21
N HIS A 72 10.39 14.63 7.82
CA HIS A 72 11.53 14.61 8.73
C HIS A 72 12.46 13.43 8.47
#